data_AF-N9TES1-F1
#
_entry.id   AF-N9TES1-F1
#
_cell.length_a   1.000
_cell.length_b   1.000
_cell.length_c   1.000
_cell.angle_alpha   90.00
_cell.angle_beta   90.00
_cell.angle_gamma   90.00
#
_symmetry.space_group_name_H-M   'P 1'
#
loop_
_entity.id
_entity.type
_entity.pdbx_description
1 polymer ?
#
loop_
_entity_poly.entity_id
_entity_poly.type
_entity_poly.pdbx_seq_one_letter_code
_entity_poly.pdbx_strand_id
1 'polypeptide(L)'
;MTKTYNKDEMNEVKRESKSFEGVQQGVLLALLNSIGFSFEFRRPERFAIKTVQYLIINNVYFNEKKLDFGSVIDEYCDKQYASEIKKDMSSNQIKTIKRRRDLNRAALTFNWLVGYAEQNGYTVHKRSTKSSKKTLQMEKINEISLNGQTIITQTQMSHIGKQMNQYIVSQFVKEEKSSTLPAFHPFSINLLQLNQKNKLPPCIDPPHQLSINPNLFYKNFNQPTNELISPSQNQNSLGIDFITNSYYNLSFAPVSPHYYSFVY
;
A
#
# COMPACT_ATOMS: atom_id res chain seq x y z
N MET A 1 30.25 15.72 15.09
CA MET A 1 29.94 15.46 16.51
C MET A 1 28.97 14.28 16.59
N THR A 2 29.37 13.17 17.20
CA THR A 2 28.51 11.99 17.39
C THR A 2 27.63 12.22 18.62
N LYS A 3 26.31 12.35 18.44
CA LYS A 3 25.37 12.53 19.55
C LYS A 3 25.28 11.22 20.34
N THR A 4 25.74 11.22 21.59
CA THR A 4 25.60 10.08 22.50
C THR A 4 24.22 10.14 23.15
N TYR A 5 23.39 9.12 22.90
CA TYR A 5 22.05 9.02 23.48
C TYR A 5 22.08 8.24 24.78
N ASN A 6 21.29 8.67 25.76
CA ASN A 6 21.04 7.86 26.96
C ASN A 6 20.09 6.68 26.64
N LYS A 7 19.88 5.78 27.60
CA LYS A 7 19.08 4.55 27.40
C LYS A 7 17.63 4.86 26.99
N ASP A 8 17.02 5.90 27.54
CA ASP A 8 15.63 6.24 27.29
C ASP A 8 15.45 6.92 25.94
N GLU A 9 16.36 7.83 25.57
CA GLU A 9 16.42 8.42 24.24
C GLU A 9 16.65 7.34 23.16
N MET A 10 17.54 6.38 23.42
CA MET A 10 17.77 5.26 22.51
C MET A 10 16.51 4.38 22.36
N ASN A 11 15.74 4.20 23.43
CA ASN A 11 14.47 3.48 23.36
C ASN A 11 13.42 4.26 22.56
N GLU A 12 13.38 5.58 22.70
CA GLU A 12 12.44 6.42 21.98
C GLU A 12 12.74 6.47 20.49
N VAL A 13 14.01 6.66 20.08
CA VAL A 13 14.43 6.59 18.67
C VAL A 13 14.04 5.24 18.03
N LYS A 14 14.17 4.14 18.77
CA LYS A 14 13.72 2.81 18.30
C LYS A 14 12.21 2.70 18.16
N ARG A 15 11.45 3.34 19.05
CA ARG A 15 9.98 3.39 18.97
C ARG A 15 9.53 4.23 17.78
N GLU A 16 10.09 5.42 17.61
CA GLU A 16 9.84 6.28 16.46
C GLU A 16 10.14 5.55 15.14
N SER A 17 11.28 4.86 15.08
CA SER A 17 11.65 4.06 13.90
C SER A 17 10.62 2.99 13.57
N LYS A 18 10.11 2.26 14.57
CA LYS A 18 9.05 1.24 14.35
C LYS A 18 7.72 1.87 13.96
N SER A 19 7.34 2.94 14.64
CA SER A 19 6.12 3.69 14.33
C SER A 19 6.16 4.21 12.90
N PHE A 20 7.33 4.66 12.43
CA PHE A 20 7.51 5.13 11.06
C PHE A 20 7.20 4.04 10.03
N GLU A 21 7.61 2.78 10.26
CA GLU A 21 7.28 1.67 9.34
C GLU A 21 5.77 1.40 9.30
N GLY A 22 5.12 1.37 10.47
CA GLY A 22 3.66 1.16 10.57
C GLY A 22 2.87 2.30 9.93
N VAL A 23 3.35 3.54 10.08
CA VAL A 23 2.78 4.73 9.41
C VAL A 23 2.91 4.61 7.90
N GLN A 24 4.10 4.34 7.37
CA GLN A 24 4.28 4.21 5.92
C GLN A 24 3.44 3.07 5.33
N GLN A 25 3.33 1.95 6.06
CA GLN A 25 2.43 0.86 5.66
C GLN A 25 0.98 1.34 5.59
N GLY A 26 0.50 2.09 6.60
CA GLY A 26 -0.84 2.65 6.63
C GLY A 26 -1.16 3.53 5.42
N VAL A 27 -0.19 4.33 4.96
CA VAL A 27 -0.36 5.17 3.76
C VAL A 27 -0.60 4.33 2.51
N LEU A 28 0.25 3.32 2.27
CA LEU A 28 0.12 2.46 1.10
C LEU A 28 -1.16 1.62 1.15
N LEU A 29 -1.56 1.17 2.35
CA LEU A 29 -2.84 0.47 2.54
C LEU A 29 -4.03 1.36 2.17
N ALA A 30 -4.05 2.62 2.62
CA ALA A 30 -5.10 3.57 2.27
C ALA A 30 -5.13 3.82 0.75
N LEU A 31 -3.96 4.04 0.15
CA LEU A 31 -3.81 4.30 -1.28
C LEU A 31 -4.33 3.13 -2.12
N LEU A 32 -3.80 1.92 -1.91
CA LEU A 32 -4.22 0.74 -2.66
C LEU A 32 -5.69 0.39 -2.40
N ASN A 33 -6.18 0.55 -1.16
CA ASN A 33 -7.60 0.29 -0.88
C ASN A 33 -8.53 1.24 -1.66
N SER A 34 -8.12 2.50 -1.84
CA SER A 34 -8.89 3.49 -2.60
C SER A 34 -9.00 3.17 -4.09
N ILE A 35 -8.15 2.27 -4.60
CA ILE A 35 -8.16 1.80 -6.00
C ILE A 35 -8.55 0.31 -6.12
N GLY A 36 -9.29 -0.22 -5.14
CA GLY A 36 -9.96 -1.52 -5.30
C GLY A 36 -9.28 -2.72 -4.66
N PHE A 37 -8.19 -2.52 -3.90
CA PHE A 37 -7.59 -3.61 -3.14
C PHE A 37 -8.32 -3.86 -1.82
N SER A 38 -8.60 -5.11 -1.50
CA SER A 38 -9.04 -5.53 -0.16
C SER A 38 -7.90 -6.21 0.59
N PHE A 39 -7.85 -6.03 1.91
CA PHE A 39 -6.77 -6.57 2.74
C PHE A 39 -7.33 -7.39 3.89
N GLU A 40 -6.87 -8.62 4.04
CA GLU A 40 -7.11 -9.42 5.23
C GLU A 40 -5.91 -9.29 6.16
N PHE A 41 -6.14 -8.85 7.40
CA PHE A 41 -5.12 -8.67 8.42
C PHE A 41 -5.20 -9.76 9.46
N ARG A 42 -4.04 -10.22 9.93
CA ARG A 42 -3.95 -11.04 11.14
C ARG A 42 -4.13 -10.16 12.36
N ARG A 43 -4.95 -10.61 13.28
CA ARG A 43 -5.08 -9.94 14.57
C ARG A 43 -3.76 -9.98 15.34
N PRO A 44 -3.24 -8.83 15.80
CA PRO A 44 -2.10 -8.79 16.70
C PRO A 44 -2.41 -9.49 18.01
N GLU A 45 -1.47 -10.29 18.52
CA GLU A 45 -1.59 -10.90 19.85
C GLU A 45 -1.64 -9.83 20.96
N ARG A 46 -0.90 -8.72 20.75
CA ARG A 46 -0.85 -7.58 21.67
C ARG A 46 -0.91 -6.29 20.88
N PHE A 47 -1.80 -5.40 21.27
CA PHE A 47 -1.88 -4.05 20.71
C PHE A 47 -0.83 -3.15 21.38
N ALA A 48 -0.04 -2.47 20.56
CA ALA A 48 0.98 -1.57 21.06
C ALA A 48 0.35 -0.20 21.40
N ILE A 49 0.51 0.25 22.65
CA ILE A 49 -0.05 1.54 23.10
C ILE A 49 0.78 2.73 22.60
N LYS A 50 2.11 2.59 22.59
CA LYS A 50 3.06 3.71 22.34
C LYS A 50 3.63 3.75 20.93
N THR A 51 3.39 2.73 20.12
CA THR A 51 3.97 2.65 18.76
C THR A 51 2.90 2.32 17.76
N VAL A 52 2.96 2.97 16.59
CA VAL A 52 2.16 2.56 15.44
C VAL A 52 2.67 1.20 14.99
N GLN A 53 1.86 0.17 15.14
CA GLN A 53 2.27 -1.21 14.92
C GLN A 53 2.26 -1.54 13.42
N TYR A 54 3.29 -2.22 12.94
CA TYR A 54 3.27 -2.80 11.60
C TYR A 54 2.30 -4.00 11.58
N LEU A 55 1.29 -3.94 10.72
CA LEU A 55 0.23 -4.94 10.66
C LEU A 55 0.64 -6.11 9.76
N ILE A 56 0.28 -7.33 10.18
CA ILE A 56 0.51 -8.54 9.39
C ILE A 56 -0.66 -8.70 8.42
N ILE A 57 -0.38 -8.65 7.13
CA ILE A 57 -1.34 -8.97 6.07
C ILE A 57 -1.31 -10.49 5.84
N ASN A 58 -2.46 -11.14 5.95
CA ASN A 58 -2.68 -12.56 5.64
C ASN A 58 -2.97 -12.74 4.14
N ASN A 59 -3.80 -11.88 3.55
CA ASN A 59 -4.07 -11.94 2.12
C ASN A 59 -4.46 -10.59 1.53
N VAL A 60 -4.39 -10.52 0.21
CA VAL A 60 -4.80 -9.37 -0.58
C VAL A 60 -5.71 -9.84 -1.70
N TYR A 61 -6.75 -9.05 -1.96
CA TYR A 61 -7.72 -9.31 -3.01
C TYR A 61 -7.81 -8.10 -3.92
N PHE A 62 -8.04 -8.33 -5.21
CA PHE A 62 -8.28 -7.27 -6.18
C PHE A 62 -9.38 -7.75 -7.13
N ASN A 63 -10.44 -6.94 -7.31
CA ASN A 63 -11.65 -7.33 -8.04
C ASN A 63 -12.17 -8.71 -7.61
N GLU A 64 -12.31 -8.90 -6.29
CA GLU A 64 -12.74 -10.16 -5.64
C GLU A 64 -11.82 -11.38 -5.85
N LYS A 65 -10.77 -11.24 -6.67
CA LYS A 65 -9.78 -12.28 -6.88
C LYS A 65 -8.72 -12.24 -5.79
N LYS A 66 -8.54 -13.38 -5.12
CA LYS A 66 -7.44 -13.60 -4.17
C LYS A 66 -6.09 -13.62 -4.90
N LEU A 67 -5.12 -12.90 -4.38
CA LEU A 67 -3.77 -12.80 -4.96
C LEU A 67 -2.76 -13.79 -4.34
N ASP A 68 -3.21 -14.62 -3.39
CA ASP A 68 -2.39 -15.54 -2.60
C ASP A 68 -1.15 -14.90 -1.97
N PHE A 69 -1.26 -13.60 -1.66
CA PHE A 69 -0.18 -12.75 -1.17
C PHE A 69 0.54 -13.35 0.04
N GLY A 70 -0.20 -13.74 1.08
CA GLY A 70 0.41 -14.23 2.31
C GLY A 70 1.15 -15.54 2.13
N SER A 71 0.61 -16.44 1.31
CA SER A 71 1.23 -17.74 1.03
C SER A 71 2.57 -17.58 0.33
N VAL A 72 2.65 -16.71 -0.69
CA VAL A 72 3.89 -16.43 -1.42
C VAL A 72 4.96 -15.82 -0.51
N ILE A 73 4.56 -14.86 0.34
CA ILE A 73 5.48 -14.20 1.27
C ILE A 73 5.97 -15.17 2.36
N ASP A 74 5.06 -15.95 2.95
CA ASP A 74 5.40 -16.91 4.00
C ASP A 74 6.28 -18.04 3.45
N GLU A 75 6.02 -18.55 2.24
CA GLU A 75 6.85 -19.59 1.60
C GLU A 75 8.30 -19.12 1.42
N TYR A 76 8.51 -17.89 0.95
CA TYR A 76 9.86 -17.33 0.83
C TYR A 76 10.55 -17.22 2.19
N CYS A 77 9.85 -16.66 3.17
CA CYS A 77 10.39 -16.46 4.51
C CYS A 77 10.71 -17.80 5.21
N ASP A 78 9.88 -18.82 5.00
CA ASP A 78 10.05 -20.15 5.58
C ASP A 78 11.21 -20.91 4.93
N LYS A 79 11.38 -20.80 3.60
CA LYS A 79 12.57 -21.32 2.90
C LYS A 79 13.87 -20.72 3.45
N GLN A 80 13.89 -19.40 3.65
CA GLN A 80 15.06 -18.71 4.22
C GLN A 80 15.29 -19.10 5.69
N TYR A 81 14.21 -19.25 6.47
CA TYR A 81 14.30 -19.69 7.86
C TYR A 81 14.86 -21.11 7.97
N ALA A 82 14.36 -22.03 7.15
CA ALA A 82 14.78 -23.42 7.11
C ALA A 82 16.24 -23.60 6.68
N SER A 83 16.75 -22.74 5.79
CA SER A 83 18.16 -22.77 5.37
C SER A 83 19.12 -22.24 6.43
N GLU A 84 18.66 -21.36 7.31
CA GLU A 84 19.48 -20.81 8.40
C GLU A 84 19.49 -21.67 9.67
N ILE A 85 18.41 -22.41 9.95
CA ILE A 85 18.31 -23.18 11.20
C ILE A 85 19.12 -24.48 11.16
N LYS A 86 19.80 -24.80 12.27
CA LYS A 86 20.57 -26.03 12.45
C LYS A 86 20.25 -26.69 13.79
N LYS A 87 20.40 -28.02 13.87
CA LYS A 87 20.04 -28.84 15.05
C LYS A 87 20.82 -28.47 16.32
N ASP A 88 22.04 -27.99 16.18
CA ASP A 88 23.00 -27.68 17.24
C ASP A 88 22.91 -26.22 17.74
N MET A 89 21.91 -25.46 17.29
CA MET A 89 21.79 -24.04 17.64
C MET A 89 21.26 -23.82 19.06
N SER A 90 21.86 -22.84 19.74
CA SER A 90 21.34 -22.31 21.01
C SER A 90 19.99 -21.61 20.84
N SER A 91 19.22 -21.53 21.93
CA SER A 91 17.95 -20.80 21.98
C SER A 91 18.08 -19.33 21.51
N ASN A 92 19.20 -18.67 21.83
CA ASN A 92 19.45 -17.27 21.41
C ASN A 92 19.69 -17.13 19.91
N GLN A 93 20.38 -18.09 19.28
CA GLN A 93 20.54 -18.13 17.83
C GLN A 93 19.19 -18.35 17.14
N ILE A 94 18.38 -19.29 17.65
CA ILE A 94 17.03 -19.56 17.12
C ILE A 94 16.15 -18.31 17.21
N LYS A 95 16.15 -17.59 18.34
CA LYS A 95 15.43 -16.31 18.49
C LYS A 95 15.88 -15.26 17.47
N THR A 96 17.18 -15.19 17.20
CA THR A 96 17.76 -14.26 16.23
C THR A 96 17.29 -14.58 14.81
N ILE A 97 17.26 -15.86 14.44
CA ILE A 97 16.81 -16.30 13.12
C ILE A 97 15.29 -16.06 12.96
N LYS A 98 14.48 -16.36 13.99
CA LYS A 98 13.04 -16.02 13.99
C LYS A 98 12.81 -14.53 13.78
N ARG A 99 13.58 -13.68 14.47
CA ARG A 99 13.52 -12.23 14.29
C ARG A 99 13.88 -11.80 12.87
N ARG A 100 14.87 -12.43 12.22
CA ARG A 100 15.21 -12.14 10.82
C ARG A 100 14.09 -12.52 9.86
N ARG A 101 13.46 -13.69 10.07
CA ARG A 101 12.27 -14.10 9.33
C ARG A 101 11.18 -13.04 9.39
N ASP A 102 10.87 -12.53 10.59
CA ASP A 102 9.84 -11.50 10.78
C ASP A 102 10.21 -10.17 10.08
N LEU A 103 11.48 -9.76 10.16
CA LEU A 103 11.98 -8.57 9.46
C LEU A 103 11.91 -8.72 7.93
N ASN A 104 12.26 -9.90 7.41
CA ASN A 104 12.15 -10.20 5.97
C ASN A 104 10.70 -10.18 5.52
N ARG A 105 9.79 -10.76 6.31
CA ARG A 105 8.35 -10.75 6.01
C ARG A 105 7.81 -9.33 5.91
N ALA A 106 8.18 -8.46 6.86
CA ALA A 106 7.80 -7.06 6.84
C ALA A 106 8.38 -6.33 5.62
N ALA A 107 9.68 -6.54 5.33
CA ALA A 107 10.33 -5.92 4.18
C ALA A 107 9.68 -6.31 2.84
N LEU A 108 9.42 -7.61 2.63
CA LEU A 108 8.74 -8.10 1.43
C LEU A 108 7.33 -7.55 1.31
N THR A 109 6.58 -7.54 2.42
CA THR A 109 5.22 -6.98 2.45
C THR A 109 5.23 -5.51 2.04
N PHE A 110 6.13 -4.72 2.61
CA PHE A 110 6.22 -3.30 2.30
C PHE A 110 6.62 -3.04 0.85
N ASN A 111 7.67 -3.71 0.38
CA ASN A 111 8.17 -3.55 -0.98
C ASN A 111 7.14 -4.03 -2.01
N TRP A 112 6.32 -5.02 -1.68
CA TRP A 112 5.18 -5.43 -2.49
C TRP A 112 4.13 -4.33 -2.59
N LEU A 113 3.76 -3.70 -1.47
CA LEU A 113 2.80 -2.58 -1.46
C LEU A 113 3.32 -1.40 -2.31
N VAL A 114 4.61 -1.10 -2.24
CA VAL A 114 5.24 -0.08 -3.07
C VAL A 114 5.18 -0.45 -4.55
N GLY A 115 5.62 -1.66 -4.92
CA GLY A 115 5.61 -2.11 -6.31
C GLY A 115 4.19 -2.13 -6.90
N TYR A 116 3.18 -2.48 -6.11
CA TYR A 116 1.79 -2.45 -6.55
C TYR A 116 1.25 -1.04 -6.68
N ALA A 117 1.67 -0.09 -5.84
CA ALA A 117 1.34 1.32 -6.07
C ALA A 117 1.97 1.82 -7.38
N GLU A 118 3.24 1.48 -7.63
CA GLU A 118 3.94 1.86 -8.86
C GLU A 118 3.28 1.28 -10.12
N GLN A 119 2.88 0.01 -10.07
CA GLN A 119 2.13 -0.65 -11.16
C GLN A 119 0.77 0.00 -11.46
N ASN A 120 0.17 0.68 -10.49
CA ASN A 120 -1.11 1.37 -10.64
C ASN A 120 -0.94 2.88 -10.94
N GLY A 121 0.22 3.28 -11.47
CA GLY A 121 0.45 4.62 -12.01
C GLY A 121 0.96 5.65 -11.01
N TYR A 122 1.18 5.26 -9.75
CA TYR A 122 1.80 6.15 -8.76
C TYR A 122 3.32 6.20 -8.92
N THR A 123 3.90 7.37 -8.75
CA THR A 123 5.35 7.51 -8.56
C THR A 123 5.64 7.53 -7.07
N VAL A 124 6.33 6.51 -6.55
CA VAL A 124 6.70 6.44 -5.14
C VAL A 124 8.14 6.91 -4.96
N HIS A 125 8.33 8.07 -4.33
CA HIS A 125 9.66 8.63 -4.08
C HIS A 125 10.30 7.97 -2.86
N LYS A 126 11.33 7.16 -3.11
CA LYS A 126 12.01 6.35 -2.10
C LYS A 126 13.21 7.11 -1.51
N ARG A 127 13.51 6.89 -0.23
CA ARG A 127 14.74 7.37 0.42
C ARG A 127 15.77 6.26 0.49
N SER A 128 17.04 6.62 0.30
CA SER A 128 18.15 5.70 0.50
C SER A 128 18.15 5.18 1.93
N THR A 129 18.18 3.86 2.07
CA THR A 129 18.41 3.19 3.34
C THR A 129 19.74 2.45 3.30
N LYS A 130 20.33 2.22 4.48
CA LYS A 130 21.53 1.40 4.59
C LYS A 130 21.19 -0.02 4.17
N SER A 131 22.05 -0.62 3.35
CA SER A 131 21.90 -2.03 2.96
C SER A 131 21.91 -2.94 4.19
N SER A 132 21.06 -3.97 4.16
CA SER A 132 21.05 -5.00 5.20
C SER A 132 21.92 -6.18 4.78
N LYS A 133 22.68 -6.73 5.75
CA LYS A 133 23.59 -7.86 5.51
C LYS A 133 22.94 -9.23 5.65
N LYS A 134 21.88 -9.32 6.47
CA LYS A 134 21.26 -10.59 6.91
C LYS A 134 19.74 -10.59 6.80
N THR A 135 19.16 -9.45 6.46
CA THR A 135 17.73 -9.33 6.19
C THR A 135 17.56 -8.66 4.85
N LEU A 136 16.34 -8.71 4.33
CA LEU A 136 15.97 -7.92 3.19
C LEU A 136 15.93 -6.44 3.58
N GLN A 137 16.22 -5.59 2.60
CA GLN A 137 16.14 -4.15 2.74
C GLN A 137 14.70 -3.71 2.49
N MET A 138 14.05 -3.21 3.53
CA MET A 138 12.76 -2.55 3.38
C MET A 138 12.97 -1.18 2.74
N GLU A 139 12.22 -0.91 1.68
CA GLU A 139 12.14 0.42 1.09
C GLU A 139 11.54 1.41 2.11
N LYS A 140 11.83 2.70 1.91
CA LYS A 140 11.24 3.76 2.71
C LYS A 140 10.79 4.86 1.77
N ILE A 141 9.62 5.40 2.02
CA ILE A 141 8.97 6.39 1.13
C ILE A 141 8.98 7.78 1.76
N ASN A 142 9.13 8.81 0.94
CA ASN A 142 9.07 10.22 1.35
C ASN A 142 7.85 10.93 0.79
N GLU A 143 7.50 10.62 -0.45
CA GLU A 143 6.45 11.29 -1.19
C GLU A 143 5.79 10.31 -2.17
N ILE A 144 4.52 10.53 -2.49
CA ILE A 144 3.81 9.83 -3.57
C ILE A 144 3.23 10.88 -4.52
N SER A 145 3.48 10.69 -5.82
CA SER A 145 2.97 11.52 -6.90
C SER A 145 2.09 10.71 -7.85
N LEU A 146 1.19 11.39 -8.56
CA LEU A 146 0.38 10.82 -9.65
C LEU A 146 0.42 11.81 -10.81
N ASN A 147 0.69 11.34 -12.03
CA ASN A 147 0.79 12.19 -13.22
C ASN A 147 1.73 13.40 -13.04
N GLY A 148 2.87 13.19 -12.36
CA GLY A 148 3.86 14.23 -12.08
C GLY A 148 3.49 15.21 -10.95
N GLN A 149 2.29 15.11 -10.36
CA GLN A 149 1.88 15.96 -9.25
C GLN A 149 1.97 15.23 -7.90
N THR A 150 2.58 15.86 -6.91
CA THR A 150 2.60 15.35 -5.53
C THR A 150 1.20 15.29 -4.93
N ILE A 151 0.75 14.07 -4.61
CA ILE A 151 -0.56 13.82 -3.98
C ILE A 151 -0.45 13.55 -2.48
N ILE A 152 0.69 13.00 -2.02
CA ILE A 152 0.95 12.73 -0.60
C ILE A 152 2.38 13.13 -0.27
N THR A 153 2.52 14.20 0.51
CA THR A 153 3.79 14.68 1.08
C THR A 153 4.19 13.89 2.33
N GLN A 154 5.45 14.01 2.75
CA GLN A 154 5.96 13.39 3.97
C GLN A 154 5.14 13.76 5.23
N THR A 155 4.72 15.03 5.35
CA THR A 155 3.90 15.50 6.47
C THR A 155 2.54 14.82 6.48
N GLN A 156 1.89 14.72 5.32
CA GLN A 156 0.59 14.05 5.16
C GLN A 156 0.70 12.54 5.42
N MET A 157 1.81 11.89 5.03
CA MET A 157 2.04 10.47 5.31
C MET A 157 1.93 10.14 6.80
N SER A 158 2.48 11.01 7.66
CA SER A 158 2.41 10.82 9.12
C SER A 158 0.97 10.75 9.63
N HIS A 159 0.13 11.67 9.15
CA HIS A 159 -1.27 11.75 9.54
C HIS A 159 -2.10 10.59 8.95
N ILE A 160 -2.04 10.41 7.63
CA ILE A 160 -2.76 9.36 6.89
C ILE A 160 -2.38 7.99 7.44
N GLY A 161 -1.09 7.70 7.53
CA GLY A 161 -0.59 6.41 7.97
C GLY A 161 -1.02 6.05 9.38
N LYS A 162 -0.95 7.01 10.32
CA LYS A 162 -1.38 6.80 11.70
C LYS A 162 -2.89 6.56 11.78
N GLN A 163 -3.70 7.37 11.10
CA GLN A 163 -5.16 7.23 11.13
C GLN A 163 -5.61 5.92 10.49
N MET A 164 -5.02 5.54 9.34
CA MET A 164 -5.32 4.26 8.70
C MET A 164 -4.97 3.07 9.60
N ASN A 165 -3.80 3.12 10.23
CA ASN A 165 -3.38 2.06 11.15
C ASN A 165 -4.33 1.93 12.35
N GLN A 166 -4.67 3.05 12.99
CA GLN A 166 -5.59 3.09 14.12
C GLN A 166 -6.98 2.59 13.74
N TYR A 167 -7.46 2.95 12.55
CA TYR A 167 -8.73 2.47 12.03
C TYR A 167 -8.73 0.95 11.83
N ILE A 168 -7.73 0.38 11.16
CA ILE A 168 -7.66 -1.08 10.97
C ILE A 168 -7.57 -1.79 12.33
N VAL A 169 -6.79 -1.26 13.26
CA VAL A 169 -6.68 -1.81 14.62
C VAL A 169 -8.02 -1.81 15.35
N SER A 170 -8.86 -0.78 15.17
CA SER A 170 -10.17 -0.71 15.81
C SER A 170 -11.21 -1.65 15.19
N GLN A 171 -10.95 -2.23 14.02
CA GLN A 171 -11.85 -3.21 13.39
C GLN A 171 -11.72 -4.63 13.97
N PHE A 172 -10.65 -4.93 14.73
CA PHE A 172 -10.47 -6.28 15.28
C PHE A 172 -11.46 -6.58 16.41
N VAL A 173 -12.25 -7.64 16.23
CA VAL A 173 -13.14 -8.21 17.24
C VAL A 173 -12.40 -9.25 18.10
N LYS A 174 -12.82 -9.44 19.37
CA LYS A 174 -12.08 -10.26 20.34
C LYS A 174 -12.14 -11.76 20.04
N GLU A 175 -13.15 -12.21 19.33
CA GLU A 175 -13.38 -13.61 19.00
C GLU A 175 -12.74 -14.00 17.67
N GLU A 176 -12.43 -13.00 16.83
CA GLU A 176 -11.89 -13.20 15.48
C GLU A 176 -10.36 -13.17 15.47
N LYS A 177 -9.78 -14.00 14.59
CA LYS A 177 -8.32 -14.12 14.38
C LYS A 177 -7.81 -13.23 13.26
N SER A 178 -8.70 -12.72 12.43
CA SER A 178 -8.40 -11.80 11.34
C SER A 178 -9.47 -10.72 11.24
N SER A 179 -9.20 -9.68 10.45
CA SER A 179 -10.15 -8.63 10.09
C SER A 179 -9.90 -8.26 8.64
N THR A 180 -10.96 -7.94 7.89
CA THR A 180 -10.86 -7.57 6.47
C THR A 180 -11.21 -6.10 6.28
N LEU A 181 -10.37 -5.38 5.53
CA LEU A 181 -10.68 -4.08 4.95
C LEU A 181 -11.16 -4.31 3.51
N PRO A 182 -12.46 -4.13 3.21
CA PRO A 182 -12.99 -4.36 1.87
C PRO A 182 -12.54 -3.26 0.90
N ALA A 183 -12.52 -3.56 -0.40
CA ALA A 183 -12.14 -2.66 -1.47
C ALA A 183 -12.96 -1.36 -1.43
N PHE A 184 -12.34 -0.24 -1.84
CA PHE A 184 -12.98 1.08 -1.90
C PHE A 184 -13.61 1.50 -0.57
N HIS A 185 -12.98 1.15 0.56
CA HIS A 185 -13.56 1.46 1.85
C HIS A 185 -13.69 2.98 2.03
N PRO A 186 -14.87 3.51 2.43
CA PRO A 186 -15.09 4.95 2.53
C PRO A 186 -14.07 5.67 3.42
N PHE A 187 -13.60 5.02 4.48
CA PHE A 187 -12.55 5.56 5.35
C PHE A 187 -11.26 5.88 4.57
N SER A 188 -10.80 4.99 3.71
CA SER A 188 -9.58 5.19 2.93
C SER A 188 -9.73 6.30 1.90
N ILE A 189 -10.88 6.36 1.21
CA ILE A 189 -11.18 7.41 0.23
C ILE A 189 -11.24 8.78 0.91
N ASN A 190 -11.98 8.90 2.00
CA ASN A 190 -12.12 10.15 2.76
C ASN A 190 -10.78 10.63 3.32
N LEU A 191 -9.97 9.69 3.83
CA LEU A 191 -8.65 9.98 4.37
C LEU A 191 -7.73 10.60 3.30
N LEU A 192 -7.77 10.13 2.07
CA LEU A 192 -6.97 10.68 0.97
C LEU A 192 -7.53 12.04 0.49
N GLN A 193 -8.85 12.19 0.40
CA GLN A 193 -9.50 13.43 -0.06
C GLN A 193 -9.37 14.61 0.91
N LEU A 194 -9.56 14.38 2.22
CA LEU A 194 -9.43 15.43 3.24
C LEU A 194 -8.04 16.08 3.23
N ASN A 195 -7.01 15.28 2.94
CA ASN A 195 -5.65 15.77 2.86
C ASN A 195 -5.36 16.54 1.56
N GLN A 196 -6.16 16.35 0.50
CA GLN A 196 -6.05 17.13 -0.74
C GLN A 196 -6.77 18.49 -0.64
N LYS A 197 -7.91 18.57 0.07
CA LYS A 197 -8.66 19.83 0.26
C LYS A 197 -7.90 20.90 1.07
N ASN A 198 -6.97 20.47 1.93
CA ASN A 198 -6.09 21.39 2.66
C ASN A 198 -5.04 22.13 1.78
N LYS A 199 -5.10 21.98 0.44
CA LYS A 199 -4.33 22.78 -0.52
C LYS A 199 -5.02 24.09 -0.95
N LEU A 200 -6.28 24.34 -0.59
CA LEU A 200 -6.98 25.58 -0.95
C LEU A 200 -7.02 26.54 0.27
N PRO A 201 -6.54 27.80 0.17
CA PRO A 201 -6.86 28.83 1.14
C PRO A 201 -8.39 29.04 1.18
N PRO A 202 -8.97 29.48 2.32
CA PRO A 202 -10.40 29.78 2.38
C PRO A 202 -10.69 30.92 1.39
N CYS A 203 -11.37 30.59 0.30
CA CYS A 203 -11.87 31.61 -0.61
C CYS A 203 -13.05 32.31 0.08
N ILE A 204 -12.89 33.62 0.20
CA ILE A 204 -13.84 34.59 0.72
C ILE A 204 -15.16 34.46 -0.08
N ASP A 205 -16.29 34.24 0.61
CA ASP A 205 -17.63 34.38 -0.01
C ASP A 205 -17.75 35.77 -0.64
N PRO A 206 -18.26 35.95 -1.88
CA PRO A 206 -19.68 36.34 -2.06
C PRO A 206 -20.24 36.03 -3.50
N PRO A 207 -21.34 36.67 -3.97
CA PRO A 207 -22.74 36.50 -3.58
C PRO A 207 -23.62 36.01 -4.76
N HIS A 208 -24.89 35.73 -4.45
CA HIS A 208 -26.03 35.57 -5.36
C HIS A 208 -26.23 34.24 -6.13
N GLN A 209 -27.35 33.61 -5.75
CA GLN A 209 -28.07 32.55 -6.44
C GLN A 209 -28.48 32.98 -7.86
N LEU A 210 -28.25 32.10 -8.84
CA LEU A 210 -29.06 32.02 -10.07
C LEU A 210 -29.33 30.54 -10.37
N SER A 211 -30.60 30.17 -10.34
CA SER A 211 -31.12 28.85 -10.69
C SER A 211 -31.11 28.66 -12.21
N ILE A 212 -30.68 27.50 -12.70
CA ILE A 212 -30.80 27.10 -14.11
C ILE A 212 -31.71 25.88 -14.21
N ASN A 213 -32.64 25.98 -15.16
CA ASN A 213 -33.83 25.16 -15.38
C ASN A 213 -33.51 23.93 -16.27
N PRO A 214 -33.97 22.68 -15.99
CA PRO A 214 -33.44 21.48 -16.63
C PRO A 214 -34.01 21.10 -18.02
N ASN A 215 -34.76 21.98 -18.70
CA ASN A 215 -35.57 21.57 -19.88
C ASN A 215 -34.96 21.86 -21.27
N LEU A 216 -33.64 21.78 -21.43
CA LEU A 216 -32.98 22.13 -22.72
C LEU A 216 -32.23 21.01 -23.43
N PHE A 217 -32.38 19.74 -23.01
CA PHE A 217 -31.72 18.62 -23.68
C PHE A 217 -32.68 17.49 -24.03
N TYR A 218 -33.60 17.71 -24.97
CA TYR A 218 -34.16 16.66 -25.82
C TYR A 218 -34.77 17.29 -27.07
N LYS A 219 -34.05 17.25 -28.20
CA LYS A 219 -34.63 17.08 -29.55
C LYS A 219 -33.56 16.96 -30.65
N ASN A 220 -33.82 15.99 -31.52
CA ASN A 220 -33.29 15.74 -32.88
C ASN A 220 -32.12 14.74 -32.96
N PHE A 221 -32.39 13.44 -33.08
CA PHE A 221 -32.76 12.63 -34.28
C PHE A 221 -31.63 12.40 -35.30
N ASN A 222 -31.13 11.16 -35.29
CA ASN A 222 -30.80 10.24 -36.40
C ASN A 222 -30.75 10.79 -37.84
N GLN A 223 -29.64 10.56 -38.57
CA GLN A 223 -29.48 9.49 -39.59
C GLN A 223 -28.12 9.58 -40.36
N PRO A 224 -27.71 8.56 -41.16
CA PRO A 224 -26.34 8.01 -41.21
C PRO A 224 -25.60 8.23 -42.55
N THR A 225 -24.30 7.91 -42.58
CA THR A 225 -23.60 7.52 -43.82
C THR A 225 -22.49 6.49 -43.54
N ASN A 226 -22.56 5.40 -44.29
CA ASN A 226 -21.58 4.32 -44.41
C ASN A 226 -20.29 4.78 -45.10
N GLU A 227 -19.13 4.29 -44.67
CA GLU A 227 -18.07 3.83 -45.58
C GLU A 227 -17.35 2.60 -44.99
N LEU A 228 -17.24 1.56 -45.83
CA LEU A 228 -16.58 0.28 -45.61
C LEU A 228 -15.14 0.35 -46.15
N ILE A 229 -14.13 -0.05 -45.37
CA ILE A 229 -12.90 -0.68 -45.89
C ILE A 229 -12.47 -1.82 -44.94
N SER A 230 -12.14 -2.95 -45.57
CA SER A 230 -12.00 -4.33 -45.08
C SER A 230 -10.64 -4.67 -44.43
N PRO A 231 -10.43 -5.91 -43.92
CA PRO A 231 -9.51 -6.21 -42.81
C PRO A 231 -8.11 -6.64 -43.25
N SER A 232 -7.10 -6.31 -42.45
CA SER A 232 -5.80 -6.99 -42.48
C SER A 232 -5.52 -7.66 -41.13
N GLN A 233 -5.40 -8.97 -41.20
CA GLN A 233 -4.97 -9.86 -40.13
C GLN A 233 -3.59 -9.44 -39.61
N ASN A 234 -3.44 -9.39 -38.29
CA ASN A 234 -2.18 -9.77 -37.66
C ASN A 234 -2.49 -10.32 -36.27
N GLN A 235 -2.55 -11.64 -36.21
CA GLN A 235 -2.33 -12.41 -35.00
C GLN A 235 -0.88 -12.15 -34.58
N ASN A 236 -0.67 -11.69 -33.35
CA ASN A 236 0.53 -12.05 -32.59
C ASN A 236 0.25 -11.91 -31.10
N SER A 237 0.06 -13.09 -30.49
CA SER A 237 0.33 -13.48 -29.11
C SER A 237 0.28 -12.40 -28.03
N LEU A 238 -0.80 -12.45 -27.24
CA LEU A 238 -0.84 -11.96 -25.86
C LEU A 238 0.21 -12.70 -25.02
N GLY A 239 1.42 -12.16 -24.97
CA GLY A 239 2.38 -12.45 -23.92
C GLY A 239 1.89 -11.77 -22.65
N ILE A 240 1.31 -12.53 -21.72
CA ILE A 240 1.12 -12.07 -20.35
C ILE A 240 2.51 -12.09 -19.73
N ASP A 241 3.22 -10.96 -19.81
CA ASP A 241 4.52 -10.80 -19.19
C ASP A 241 4.36 -10.86 -17.68
N PHE A 242 4.82 -11.97 -17.09
CA PHE A 242 5.02 -12.09 -15.67
C PHE A 242 6.07 -11.05 -15.25
N ILE A 243 5.64 -9.98 -14.56
CA ILE A 243 6.56 -8.99 -14.02
C ILE A 243 7.27 -9.62 -12.81
N THR A 244 8.48 -10.10 -13.05
CA THR A 244 9.42 -10.48 -11.99
C THR A 244 9.71 -9.25 -11.14
N ASN A 245 9.40 -9.29 -9.84
CA ASN A 245 9.94 -8.29 -8.92
C ASN A 245 11.46 -8.48 -8.89
N SER A 246 12.19 -7.52 -9.46
CA SER A 246 13.60 -7.61 -9.87
C SER A 246 14.59 -7.85 -8.73
N TYR A 247 14.14 -7.87 -7.47
CA TYR A 247 15.00 -8.11 -6.31
C TYR A 247 14.83 -9.48 -5.64
N TYR A 248 13.72 -10.22 -5.86
CA TYR A 248 13.42 -11.43 -5.07
C TYR A 248 12.93 -12.63 -5.87
N ASN A 249 12.80 -12.53 -7.21
CA ASN A 249 12.23 -13.59 -8.07
C ASN A 249 10.88 -14.13 -7.57
N LEU A 250 10.06 -13.25 -6.97
CA LEU A 250 8.70 -13.58 -6.57
C LEU A 250 7.75 -13.19 -7.69
N SER A 251 7.02 -14.17 -8.21
CA SER A 251 5.93 -13.97 -9.16
C SER A 251 4.64 -13.84 -8.37
N PHE A 252 3.96 -12.70 -8.50
CA PHE A 252 2.63 -12.48 -7.95
C PHE A 252 1.62 -12.51 -9.10
N ALA A 253 0.35 -12.83 -8.82
CA ALA A 253 -0.68 -12.84 -9.84
C ALA A 253 -0.73 -11.47 -10.56
N PRO A 254 -0.74 -11.43 -11.90
CA PRO A 254 -0.76 -10.18 -12.65
C PRO A 254 -2.04 -9.41 -12.31
N VAL A 255 -1.89 -8.13 -11.98
CA VAL A 255 -3.00 -7.18 -11.95
C VAL A 255 -2.93 -6.41 -13.27
N SER A 256 -3.98 -6.50 -14.09
CA SER A 256 -4.05 -5.70 -15.31
C SER A 256 -4.07 -4.21 -14.93
N PRO A 257 -3.13 -3.37 -15.42
CA PRO A 257 -3.16 -1.95 -15.15
C PRO A 257 -4.48 -1.38 -15.68
N HIS A 258 -5.36 -0.94 -14.79
CA HIS A 258 -6.52 -0.17 -15.18
C HIS A 258 -6.11 1.30 -15.19
N TYR A 259 -6.14 1.92 -16.37
CA TYR A 259 -6.07 3.37 -16.50
C TYR A 259 -7.31 3.96 -15.81
N TYR A 260 -7.16 4.46 -14.59
CA TYR A 260 -8.19 5.30 -14.00
C TYR A 260 -8.23 6.62 -14.77
N SER A 261 -9.29 6.83 -15.56
CA SER A 261 -9.74 8.19 -15.88
C SER A 261 -10.53 8.70 -14.67
N PHE A 262 -9.86 9.28 -13.69
CA PHE A 262 -10.58 10.12 -12.73
C PHE A 262 -10.97 11.40 -13.45
N VAL A 263 -12.28 11.58 -13.67
CA VAL A 263 -12.85 12.90 -13.94
C VAL A 263 -12.74 13.65 -12.62
N TYR A 264 -11.81 14.60 -12.55
CA TYR A 264 -11.72 15.59 -11.48
C TYR A 264 -12.83 16.63 -11.61
#